data_AF-A0A961WPN2-F1
#
_entry.id   AF-A0A961WPN2-F1
#
_cell.length_a   1.000
_cell.length_b   1.000
_cell.length_c   1.000
_cell.angle_alpha   90.00
_cell.angle_beta   90.00
_cell.angle_gamma   90.00
#
_symmetry.space_group_name_H-M   'P 1'
#
loop_
_entity.id
_entity.type
_entity.pdbx_description
1 polymer ?
#
loop_
_entity_poly.entity_id
_entity_poly.type
_entity_poly.pdbx_seq_one_letter_code
_entity_poly.pdbx_strand_id
1 'polypeptide(L)' 'VVLWNTIYMDAALNQLRAEGYEVKPEDVVHLSPLSFGHINMLGRYAFTLPEIIARGELRPLRDPRTAGIDDL' A
#
# COMPACT_ATOMS: atom_id res chain seq x y z
N VAL A 1 3.48 -4.19 -10.26
CA VAL A 1 2.87 -4.58 -8.95
C VAL A 1 3.89 -4.48 -7.83
N VAL A 2 5.00 -5.24 -7.87
CA VAL A 2 5.99 -5.29 -6.77
C VAL A 2 6.56 -3.94 -6.36
N LEU A 3 7.04 -3.12 -7.31
CA LEU A 3 7.64 -1.80 -6.99
C LEU A 3 6.67 -0.91 -6.19
N TRP A 4 5.43 -0.80 -6.66
CA TRP A 4 4.41 0.01 -5.99
C TRP A 4 4.07 -0.58 -4.61
N ASN A 5 3.98 -1.90 -4.47
CA ASN A 5 3.76 -2.53 -3.17
C ASN A 5 4.88 -2.18 -2.19
N THR A 6 6.15 -2.24 -2.61
CA THR A 6 7.29 -1.86 -1.76
C THR A 6 7.20 -0.39 -1.34
N ILE A 7 6.91 0.53 -2.25
CA ILE A 7 6.79 1.97 -1.95
C ILE A 7 5.65 2.24 -0.96
N TYR A 8 4.48 1.64 -1.16
CA TYR A 8 3.34 1.83 -0.25
C TYR A 8 3.53 1.16 1.11
N MET A 9 4.24 0.01 1.18
CA MET A 9 4.60 -0.59 2.46
C MET A 9 5.56 0.30 3.26
N ASP A 10 6.57 0.89 2.63
CA ASP A 10 7.46 1.83 3.32
C ASP A 10 6.70 3.08 3.81
N ALA A 11 5.83 3.64 2.96
CA ALA A 11 4.97 4.75 3.35
C ALA A 11 4.07 4.41 4.56
N ALA A 12 3.49 3.20 4.59
CA ALA A 12 2.67 2.73 5.70
C ALA A 12 3.49 2.55 6.99
N LEU A 13 4.70 1.99 6.92
CA LEU A 13 5.59 1.87 8.07
C LEU A 13 5.98 3.25 8.63
N ASN A 14 6.24 4.22 7.76
CA ASN A 14 6.55 5.59 8.18
C ASN A 14 5.36 6.27 8.86
N GLN A 15 4.14 6.07 8.37
CA GLN A 15 2.93 6.56 9.03
C GLN A 15 2.72 5.91 10.41
N LEU A 16 2.88 4.58 10.52
CA LEU A 16 2.75 3.88 11.80
C LEU A 16 3.75 4.39 12.85
N ARG A 17 5.01 4.62 12.45
CA ARG A 17 6.02 5.23 13.34
C ARG A 17 5.62 6.64 13.77
N ALA A 18 5.08 7.45 12.87
CA ALA A 18 4.63 8.81 13.17
C ALA A 18 3.42 8.84 14.11
N GLU A 19 2.54 7.85 14.02
CA GLU A 19 1.38 7.66 14.90
C GLU A 19 1.75 7.07 16.27
N GLY A 20 3.03 6.73 16.49
CA GLY A 20 3.55 6.23 17.76
C GLY A 20 3.42 4.71 17.93
N TYR A 21 3.09 3.97 16.87
CA TYR A 21 3.09 2.50 16.91
C TYR A 21 4.52 1.96 16.93
N GLU A 22 4.75 0.91 17.72
CA GLU A 22 6.02 0.19 17.74
C GLU A 22 6.18 -0.62 16.44
N VAL A 23 7.03 -0.14 15.54
CA VAL A 23 7.42 -0.86 14.32
C VAL A 23 8.76 -1.54 14.56
N LYS A 24 8.72 -2.82 14.87
CA LYS A 24 9.92 -3.60 15.15
C LYS A 24 10.68 -3.93 13.86
N PRO A 25 12.01 -3.70 13.79
CA PRO A 25 12.78 -3.97 12.59
C PRO A 25 12.78 -5.44 12.20
N GLU A 26 12.67 -6.36 13.16
CA GLU A 26 12.50 -7.80 12.91
C GLU A 26 11.22 -8.11 12.12
N ASP A 27 10.11 -7.44 12.42
CA ASP A 27 8.84 -7.64 11.72
C ASP A 27 8.90 -7.10 10.29
N VAL A 28 9.66 -6.02 10.07
CA VAL A 28 9.85 -5.43 8.73
C VAL A 28 10.58 -6.39 7.78
N VAL A 29 11.53 -7.18 8.29
CA VAL A 29 12.28 -8.17 7.48
C VAL A 29 11.38 -9.29 6.96
N HIS A 30 10.26 -9.56 7.64
CA HIS A 30 9.28 -10.56 7.23
C HIS A 30 8.26 -10.04 6.20
N LEU A 31 8.24 -8.73 5.91
CA LEU A 31 7.34 -8.16 4.93
C LEU A 31 7.78 -8.50 3.49
N SER A 32 6.89 -9.18 2.76
CA SER A 32 7.08 -9.46 1.34
C SER A 32 6.17 -8.58 0.47
N PRO A 33 6.72 -7.86 -0.52
CA PRO A 33 5.91 -7.10 -1.49
C PRO A 33 5.14 -8.01 -2.46
N LEU A 34 5.35 -9.32 -2.37
CA LEU A 34 4.74 -10.37 -3.17
C LEU A 34 3.61 -11.10 -2.40
N SER A 35 3.04 -10.51 -1.35
CA SER A 35 2.00 -11.16 -0.55
C SER A 35 0.73 -11.51 -1.36
N PHE A 36 0.10 -12.61 -0.92
CA PHE A 36 -0.92 -13.43 -1.59
C PHE A 36 -1.96 -12.68 -2.44
N GLY A 37 -2.17 -13.20 -3.66
CA GLY A 37 -3.18 -12.71 -4.61
C GLY A 37 -2.57 -11.89 -5.75
N HIS A 38 -1.95 -12.55 -6.72
CA HIS A 38 -1.55 -11.85 -7.95
C HIS A 38 -2.80 -11.36 -8.68
N ILE A 39 -2.90 -10.05 -8.88
CA ILE A 39 -3.93 -9.46 -9.74
C ILE A 39 -3.60 -9.86 -11.18
N ASN A 40 -4.33 -10.85 -11.69
CA ASN A 40 -4.28 -11.20 -13.11
C ASN A 40 -5.01 -10.12 -13.90
N MET A 41 -4.26 -9.24 -14.58
CA MET A 41 -4.82 -8.24 -15.50
C MET A 41 -5.28 -8.92 -16.79
N LEU A 42 -6.43 -9.60 -16.75
CA LEU A 42 -7.08 -10.15 -17.94
C LEU A 42 -8.05 -9.10 -18.51
N GLY A 43 -7.86 -8.71 -19.76
CA GLY A 43 -8.71 -7.72 -20.46
C GLY A 43 -8.01 -6.38 -20.74
N ARG A 44 -8.78 -5.41 -21.29
CA ARG A 44 -8.32 -4.05 -21.54
C ARG A 44 -8.62 -3.18 -20.32
N TYR A 45 -7.58 -2.64 -19.71
CA TYR A 45 -7.68 -1.70 -18.60
C TYR A 45 -7.31 -0.31 -19.09
N ALA A 46 -8.18 0.67 -18.83
CA ALA A 46 -7.87 2.08 -18.98
C ALA A 46 -7.58 2.66 -17.59
N PHE A 47 -6.37 3.17 -17.39
CA PHE A 47 -6.01 3.86 -16.16
C PHE A 47 -6.03 5.36 -16.43
N THR A 48 -6.99 6.07 -15.85
CA THR A 48 -6.92 7.53 -15.76
C THR A 48 -5.97 7.87 -14.64
N LEU A 49 -4.81 8.44 -14.97
CA LEU A 49 -3.80 8.79 -13.98
C LEU A 49 -4.27 10.04 -13.22
N PRO A 50 -4.54 9.95 -11.90
CA PRO A 50 -4.89 11.13 -11.13
C PRO A 50 -3.71 12.11 -11.13
N GLU A 51 -3.99 13.41 -11.16
CA GLU A 51 -2.95 14.43 -11.32
C GLU A 51 -1.92 14.44 -10.17
N ILE A 52 -2.34 14.03 -8.97
CA ILE A 52 -1.46 13.76 -7.83
C ILE A 52 -0.39 12.69 -8.14
N ILE A 53 -0.79 11.60 -8.79
CA ILE A 53 0.13 10.52 -9.19
C ILE A 53 1.00 10.96 -10.37
N ALA A 54 0.45 11.76 -11.28
CA ALA A 54 1.21 12.33 -12.39
C ALA A 54 2.35 13.25 -11.91
N ARG A 55 2.19 13.91 -10.76
CA ARG A 55 3.24 14.69 -10.09
C ARG A 55 4.22 13.86 -9.25
N GLY A 56 4.04 12.54 -9.19
CA GLY A 56 4.87 11.64 -8.39
C GLY A 56 4.47 11.56 -6.92
N GLU A 57 3.34 12.15 -6.51
CA GLU A 57 2.82 12.04 -5.15
C GLU A 57 2.14 10.66 -4.95
N LEU A 58 2.11 10.18 -3.70
CA LEU A 58 1.46 8.91 -3.36
C LEU A 58 -0.03 9.10 -3.10
N ARG A 59 -0.78 8.03 -3.42
CA ARG A 59 -2.10 7.68 -2.86
C ARG A 59 -2.17 8.04 -1.36
N PRO A 60 -3.11 8.84 -0.82
CA PRO A 60 -3.31 8.82 0.63
C PRO A 60 -3.55 7.39 1.11
N LEU A 61 -2.89 7.03 2.22
CA LEU A 61 -3.06 5.72 2.84
C LEU A 61 -4.46 5.62 3.46
N ARG A 62 -5.07 4.44 3.38
CA ARG A 62 -6.39 4.17 3.96
C ARG A 62 -6.25 3.96 5.47
N ASP A 63 -7.14 4.56 6.26
CA ASP A 63 -7.18 4.32 7.70
C ASP A 63 -7.77 2.93 7.98
N PRO A 64 -7.02 2.02 8.61
CA PRO A 64 -7.50 0.67 8.92
C PRO A 64 -8.67 0.64 9.91
N ARG A 65 -8.94 1.73 10.65
CA ARG A 65 -10.06 1.86 11.60
C ARG A 65 -11.36 2.32 10.93
N THR A 66 -11.25 2.87 9.71
CA THR A 66 -12.38 3.38 8.93
C THR A 66 -12.66 2.52 7.70
N ALA A 67 -11.67 1.70 7.28
CA ALA A 67 -11.85 0.64 6.32
C ALA A 67 -12.71 -0.46 6.96
N GLY A 68 -14.03 -0.31 6.80
CA GLY A 68 -15.03 -1.22 7.32
C GLY A 68 -14.76 -2.67 6.94
N ILE A 69 -15.26 -3.53 7.82
CA ILE A 69 -15.43 -4.98 7.76
C ILE A 69 -16.44 -5.35 6.64
N ASP A 70 -16.31 -4.73 5.46
CA ASP A 70 -17.32 -4.76 4.40
C ASP A 70 -16.89 -5.60 3.18
N ASP A 71 -15.90 -6.49 3.35
CA ASP A 71 -15.42 -7.43 2.31
C ASP A 71 -15.32 -8.88 2.85
N LEU A 72 -16.32 -9.36 3.59
CA LEU A 72 -16.56 -10.79 3.85
C LEU A 72 -17.78 -11.30 3.07
#